data_AF-A0A962YF63-F1
#
_entry.id   AF-A0A962YF63-F1
#
_cell.length_a   1.000
_cell.length_b   1.000
_cell.length_c   1.000
_cell.angle_alpha   90.00
_cell.angle_beta   90.00
_cell.angle_gamma   90.00
#
_symmetry.space_group_name_H-M   'P 1'
#
loop_
_entity.id
_entity.type
_entity.pdbx_description
1 polymer ?
#
loop_
_entity_poly.entity_id
_entity_poly.type
_entity_poly.pdbx_seq_one_letter_code
_entity_poly.pdbx_strand_id
1 'polypeptide(L)'
;MSAVLKRETFKTSRLLDFFTVKELTAQIGHGPDHWPLVILKELIDNAIDACEDNALAPVIDVDITGEQITVTDNGPGLPPETVAGVLDYSVRVSSREAYIGPCRGAQGNALKTLVAMPFVLDGEQGTVEIDACGVLHRITCRVDRIQQKPVLEHEQELGLVKNGTKVTIPSMPTNFDNTRILQLLHGYIFTNPHLTLNVTIDDWHDQWPATIPDWKKWRPNDPAPVQWYSVENLERLIAAYLGNDKDLPIREFVALFRGFSGSAKQKKVLDATGLARCSLSSLTRGDTFDHEAIKALMAAMCAESRSVKPTALGIIGKDHIAQRMALCGANADSFKYDRRIGETNGIPWVIENAFAYCPDLFSRELVTGVNWSPGILNPFRELGSLGQSLDSVLQELRAARDEPIVLLIHMACARVSYTDRGKSAVLMEG
;
A
#
# COMPACT_ATOMS: atom_id res chain seq x y z
N MET A 1 -20.53 55.33 15.48
CA MET A 1 -19.37 54.81 14.72
C MET A 1 -19.33 53.30 14.94
N SER A 2 -19.38 52.48 13.88
CA SER A 2 -19.22 51.03 14.04
C SER A 2 -17.76 50.70 14.32
N ALA A 3 -17.49 49.85 15.30
CA ALA A 3 -16.14 49.42 15.61
C ALA A 3 -15.48 48.78 14.36
N VAL A 4 -14.27 49.23 14.02
CA VAL A 4 -13.47 48.64 12.94
C VAL A 4 -12.65 47.49 13.55
N LEU A 5 -12.99 46.26 13.16
CA LEU A 5 -12.24 45.07 13.57
C LEU A 5 -10.88 45.04 12.86
N LYS A 6 -9.80 45.14 13.63
CA LYS A 6 -8.46 44.78 13.15
C LYS A 6 -8.29 43.27 13.23
N ARG A 7 -8.03 42.63 12.10
CA ARG A 7 -7.75 41.19 12.03
C ARG A 7 -6.34 40.91 12.53
N GLU A 8 -6.20 39.89 13.38
CA GLU A 8 -4.91 39.40 13.84
C GLU A 8 -4.49 38.14 13.07
N THR A 9 -3.18 37.88 13.04
CA THR A 9 -2.63 36.67 12.42
C THR A 9 -2.37 35.64 13.51
N PHE A 10 -2.99 34.46 13.39
CA PHE A 10 -2.81 33.35 14.31
C PHE A 10 -1.95 32.25 13.68
N LYS A 11 -1.24 31.49 14.52
CA LYS A 11 -0.47 30.31 14.12
C LYS A 11 -1.17 29.06 14.65
N THR A 12 -1.29 28.04 13.82
CA THR A 12 -1.91 26.76 14.17
C THR A 12 -0.89 25.65 13.96
N SER A 13 -0.92 24.63 14.83
CA SER A 13 -0.01 23.49 14.73
C SER A 13 -0.34 22.65 13.49
N ARG A 14 0.67 22.29 12.69
CA ARG A 14 0.53 21.33 11.58
C ARG A 14 0.15 19.93 12.05
N LEU A 15 0.29 19.64 13.33
CA LEU A 15 -0.19 18.37 13.90
C LEU A 15 -1.73 18.27 13.81
N LEU A 16 -2.46 19.40 13.76
CA LEU A 16 -3.91 19.40 13.54
C LEU A 16 -4.30 19.00 12.10
N ASP A 17 -3.36 18.93 11.17
CA ASP A 17 -3.58 18.46 9.78
C ASP A 17 -4.00 16.97 9.71
N PHE A 18 -4.16 16.30 10.86
CA PHE A 18 -4.67 14.93 10.98
C PHE A 18 -5.92 14.81 11.86
N PHE A 19 -6.30 15.86 12.58
CA PHE A 19 -7.27 15.80 13.70
C PHE A 19 -8.57 16.55 13.39
N THR A 20 -8.86 16.76 12.11
CA THR A 20 -10.15 17.28 11.64
C THR A 20 -10.63 16.44 10.49
N VAL A 21 -11.96 16.34 10.29
CA VAL A 21 -12.55 15.57 9.19
C VAL A 21 -11.98 16.01 7.85
N LYS A 22 -11.87 17.32 7.62
CA LYS A 22 -11.36 17.88 6.36
C LYS A 22 -9.91 17.47 6.09
N GLU A 23 -9.03 17.68 7.06
CA GLU A 23 -7.60 17.43 6.86
C GLU A 23 -7.31 15.92 6.81
N LEU A 24 -7.96 15.12 7.67
CA LEU A 24 -7.83 13.67 7.63
C LEU A 24 -8.36 13.08 6.30
N THR A 25 -9.49 13.58 5.79
CA THR A 25 -9.99 13.23 4.44
C THR A 25 -8.96 13.56 3.36
N ALA A 26 -8.26 14.69 3.46
CA ALA A 26 -7.22 15.07 2.48
C ALA A 26 -5.97 14.17 2.58
N GLN A 27 -5.64 13.65 3.76
CA GLN A 27 -4.54 12.69 3.94
C GLN A 27 -4.90 11.30 3.40
N ILE A 28 -6.12 10.84 3.67
CA ILE A 28 -6.61 9.51 3.32
C ILE A 28 -7.06 9.43 1.85
N GLY A 29 -7.62 10.51 1.32
CA GLY A 29 -8.21 10.56 -0.02
C GLY A 29 -9.65 10.01 -0.11
N HIS A 30 -10.26 9.65 1.02
CA HIS A 30 -11.63 9.13 1.10
C HIS A 30 -12.42 9.84 2.20
N GLY A 31 -13.72 10.07 1.97
CA GLY A 31 -14.61 10.68 2.97
C GLY A 31 -14.99 9.71 4.10
N PRO A 32 -15.57 10.21 5.21
CA PRO A 32 -15.89 9.42 6.41
C PRO A 32 -16.67 8.13 6.14
N ASP A 33 -17.61 8.14 5.20
CA ASP A 33 -18.41 6.97 4.81
C ASP A 33 -17.58 5.80 4.25
N HIS A 34 -16.31 6.02 3.93
CA HIS A 34 -15.39 5.01 3.41
C HIS A 34 -14.29 4.64 4.42
N TRP A 35 -14.20 5.32 5.56
CA TRP A 35 -13.11 5.14 6.52
C TRP A 35 -13.02 3.72 7.11
N PRO A 36 -14.13 3.00 7.37
CA PRO A 36 -14.05 1.58 7.71
C PRO A 36 -13.32 0.72 6.66
N LEU A 37 -13.56 1.00 5.38
CA LEU A 37 -12.87 0.30 4.28
C LEU A 37 -11.39 0.70 4.22
N VAL A 38 -11.05 1.95 4.57
CA VAL A 38 -9.66 2.42 4.69
C VAL A 38 -8.94 1.70 5.82
N ILE A 39 -9.56 1.56 7.00
CA ILE A 39 -8.99 0.81 8.13
C ILE A 39 -8.67 -0.61 7.69
N LEU A 40 -9.68 -1.34 7.18
CA LEU A 40 -9.49 -2.72 6.73
C LEU A 40 -8.39 -2.82 5.68
N LYS A 41 -8.45 -1.96 4.66
CA LYS A 41 -7.48 -1.94 3.57
C LYS A 41 -6.05 -1.75 4.09
N GLU A 42 -5.82 -0.70 4.87
CA GLU A 42 -4.47 -0.36 5.34
C GLU A 42 -3.93 -1.40 6.33
N LEU A 43 -4.78 -1.94 7.21
CA LEU A 43 -4.37 -2.99 8.15
C LEU A 43 -4.08 -4.32 7.43
N ILE A 44 -4.94 -4.76 6.50
CA ILE A 44 -4.73 -5.99 5.74
C ILE A 44 -3.54 -5.86 4.80
N ASP A 45 -3.37 -4.73 4.09
CA ASP A 45 -2.20 -4.48 3.24
C ASP A 45 -0.90 -4.61 4.07
N ASN A 46 -0.84 -3.95 5.24
CA ASN A 46 0.33 -4.01 6.13
C ASN A 46 0.57 -5.42 6.70
N ALA A 47 -0.49 -6.14 7.07
CA ALA A 47 -0.42 -7.51 7.57
C ALA A 47 0.16 -8.48 6.53
N ILE A 48 -0.36 -8.43 5.30
CA ILE A 48 0.16 -9.25 4.18
C ILE A 48 1.63 -8.91 3.93
N ASP A 49 1.92 -7.62 3.86
CA ASP A 49 3.25 -7.10 3.62
C ASP A 49 4.26 -7.55 4.70
N ALA A 50 3.88 -7.53 5.98
CA ALA A 50 4.72 -7.99 7.09
C ALA A 50 5.01 -9.51 7.02
N CYS A 51 4.03 -10.30 6.60
CA CYS A 51 4.20 -11.74 6.37
C CYS A 51 5.15 -12.01 5.19
N GLU A 52 4.94 -11.33 4.07
CA GLU A 52 5.75 -11.49 2.86
C GLU A 52 7.21 -11.10 3.06
N ASP A 53 7.47 -10.04 3.82
CA ASP A 53 8.82 -9.58 4.18
C ASP A 53 9.60 -10.64 4.96
N ASN A 54 8.90 -11.54 5.65
CA ASN A 54 9.45 -12.66 6.42
C ASN A 54 9.23 -14.03 5.76
N ALA A 55 8.85 -14.05 4.48
CA ALA A 55 8.60 -15.25 3.70
C ALA A 55 7.53 -16.19 4.30
N LEU A 56 6.57 -15.63 5.04
CA LEU A 56 5.43 -16.35 5.61
C LEU A 56 4.21 -16.23 4.69
N ALA A 57 3.42 -17.30 4.59
CA ALA A 57 2.09 -17.21 4.00
C ALA A 57 1.16 -16.49 4.99
N PRO A 58 0.46 -15.41 4.58
CA PRO A 58 -0.35 -14.62 5.48
C PRO A 58 -1.60 -15.39 5.91
N VAL A 59 -1.80 -15.44 7.22
CA VAL A 59 -3.05 -15.83 7.88
C VAL A 59 -3.52 -14.59 8.61
N ILE A 60 -4.68 -14.07 8.19
CA ILE A 60 -5.23 -12.83 8.72
C ILE A 60 -6.62 -13.11 9.26
N ASP A 61 -6.85 -12.66 10.50
CA ASP A 61 -8.15 -12.66 11.15
C ASP A 61 -8.71 -11.24 11.13
N VAL A 62 -9.88 -11.07 10.52
CA VAL A 62 -10.64 -9.82 10.52
C VAL A 62 -11.89 -10.03 11.38
N ASP A 63 -12.00 -9.26 12.45
CA ASP A 63 -13.14 -9.30 13.37
C ASP A 63 -13.80 -7.91 13.41
N ILE A 64 -15.06 -7.86 12.99
CA ILE A 64 -15.92 -6.68 12.98
C ILE A 64 -17.11 -6.99 13.86
N THR A 65 -16.97 -6.72 15.15
CA THR A 65 -18.00 -6.97 16.15
C THR A 65 -18.40 -5.66 16.82
N GLY A 66 -19.69 -5.33 16.75
CA GLY A 66 -20.20 -4.05 17.23
C GLY A 66 -19.57 -2.87 16.50
N GLU A 67 -19.02 -1.90 17.25
CA GLU A 67 -18.45 -0.67 16.68
C GLU A 67 -16.92 -0.75 16.44
N GLN A 68 -16.33 -1.95 16.44
CA GLN A 68 -14.88 -2.13 16.41
C GLN A 68 -14.43 -2.95 15.20
N ILE A 69 -13.30 -2.55 14.61
CA ILE A 69 -12.56 -3.33 13.62
C ILE A 69 -11.28 -3.82 14.27
N THR A 70 -11.07 -5.13 14.21
CA THR A 70 -9.86 -5.79 14.67
C THR A 70 -9.24 -6.54 13.50
N VAL A 71 -7.95 -6.34 13.26
CA VAL A 71 -7.16 -7.14 12.30
C VAL A 71 -5.99 -7.76 13.03
N THR A 72 -5.84 -9.08 12.92
CA THR A 72 -4.73 -9.84 13.49
C THR A 72 -3.99 -10.58 12.38
N ASP A 73 -2.65 -10.54 12.40
CA ASP A 73 -1.80 -11.26 11.45
C ASP A 73 -0.90 -12.30 12.15
N ASN A 74 -0.29 -13.19 11.36
CA ASN A 74 0.69 -14.18 11.82
C ASN A 74 2.15 -13.79 11.50
N GLY A 75 2.43 -12.52 11.27
CA GLY A 75 3.74 -11.97 10.93
C GLY A 75 4.69 -11.86 12.13
N PRO A 76 5.79 -11.09 12.02
CA PRO A 76 6.78 -10.95 13.08
C PRO A 76 6.32 -10.09 14.28
N GLY A 77 5.22 -9.33 14.12
CA GLY A 77 4.81 -8.30 15.07
C GLY A 77 5.44 -6.94 14.79
N LEU A 78 4.74 -5.86 15.17
CA LEU A 78 5.19 -4.48 15.05
C LEU A 78 6.08 -4.10 16.25
N PRO A 79 7.38 -3.76 16.07
CA PRO A 79 8.25 -3.44 17.18
C PRO A 79 7.84 -2.16 17.94
N PRO A 80 8.02 -2.08 19.27
CA PRO A 80 7.66 -0.91 20.07
C PRO A 80 8.25 0.42 19.57
N GLU A 81 9.49 0.40 19.10
CA GLU A 81 10.17 1.57 18.51
C GLU A 81 9.51 2.04 17.21
N THR A 82 8.94 1.11 16.44
CA THR A 82 8.19 1.43 15.21
C THR A 82 6.85 2.06 15.58
N VAL A 83 6.16 1.53 16.60
CA VAL A 83 4.92 2.14 17.12
C VAL A 83 5.19 3.57 17.59
N ALA A 84 6.25 3.78 18.38
CA ALA A 84 6.64 5.11 18.84
C ALA A 84 6.96 6.07 17.68
N GLY A 85 7.67 5.60 16.65
CA GLY A 85 7.98 6.39 15.45
C GLY A 85 6.74 6.79 14.63
N VAL A 86 5.69 5.96 14.63
CA VAL A 86 4.41 6.31 14.00
C VAL A 86 3.74 7.47 14.73
N LEU A 87 3.85 7.53 16.07
CA LEU A 87 3.26 8.60 16.87
C LEU A 87 3.99 9.94 16.76
N ASP A 88 5.17 9.99 16.13
CA ASP A 88 5.82 11.25 15.80
C ASP A 88 5.24 11.84 14.50
N TYR A 89 4.19 12.64 14.62
CA TYR A 89 3.54 13.32 13.49
C TYR A 89 4.39 14.43 12.85
N SER A 90 5.57 14.75 13.38
CA SER A 90 6.47 15.74 12.78
C SER A 90 7.30 15.17 11.62
N VAL A 91 7.45 13.84 11.55
CA VAL A 91 8.23 13.14 10.53
C VAL A 91 7.34 12.23 9.68
N ARG A 92 7.84 11.78 8.52
CA ARG A 92 7.26 10.65 7.77
C ARG A 92 8.19 9.46 7.94
N VAL A 93 7.63 8.31 8.26
CA VAL A 93 8.39 7.07 8.46
C VAL A 93 7.89 6.06 7.44
N SER A 94 8.69 5.77 6.41
CA SER A 94 8.39 4.75 5.41
C SER A 94 9.64 3.94 5.09
N SER A 95 9.51 2.62 5.10
CA SER A 95 10.54 1.70 4.61
C SER A 95 10.53 1.53 3.09
N ARG A 96 9.54 2.11 2.38
CA ARG A 96 9.26 1.84 0.96
C ARG A 96 9.19 3.07 0.06
N GLU A 97 9.03 4.27 0.61
CA GLU A 97 8.80 5.50 -0.18
C GLU A 97 9.98 5.82 -1.11
N ALA A 98 11.21 5.57 -0.67
CA ALA A 98 12.42 5.85 -1.43
C ALA A 98 12.81 4.73 -2.42
N TYR A 99 12.23 3.54 -2.29
CA TYR A 99 12.55 2.38 -3.11
C TYR A 99 11.50 2.17 -4.20
N ILE A 100 11.92 1.65 -5.35
CA ILE A 100 10.99 1.27 -6.43
C ILE A 100 10.71 -0.21 -6.35
N GLY A 101 9.42 -0.58 -6.28
CA GLY A 101 8.99 -1.97 -6.27
C GLY A 101 7.46 -2.07 -6.27
N PRO A 102 6.94 -3.26 -6.61
CA PRO A 102 5.50 -3.51 -6.61
C PRO A 102 5.00 -3.65 -5.16
N CYS A 103 4.74 -2.51 -4.52
CA CYS A 103 4.29 -2.40 -3.13
C CYS A 103 2.78 -2.10 -3.06
N ARG A 104 2.10 -2.59 -2.01
CA ARG A 104 0.70 -2.24 -1.70
C ARG A 104 0.60 -0.83 -1.13
N GLY A 105 1.43 -0.52 -0.13
CA GLY A 105 1.61 0.80 0.48
C GLY A 105 3.04 1.33 0.37
N ALA A 106 3.20 2.63 0.07
CA ALA A 106 4.51 3.27 -0.10
C ALA A 106 4.75 4.49 0.81
N GLN A 107 3.71 5.21 1.24
CA GLN A 107 3.84 6.54 1.84
C GLN A 107 4.16 6.55 3.35
N GLY A 108 4.04 5.40 4.06
CA GLY A 108 4.34 5.31 5.50
C GLY A 108 3.46 6.17 6.43
N ASN A 109 2.35 6.70 5.92
CA ASN A 109 1.46 7.61 6.65
C ASN A 109 0.18 6.93 7.18
N ALA A 110 -0.07 5.69 6.75
CA ALA A 110 -1.33 4.99 6.99
C ALA A 110 -1.66 4.89 8.47
N LEU A 111 -0.77 4.31 9.28
CA LEU A 111 -1.04 4.10 10.71
C LEU A 111 -1.24 5.42 11.48
N LYS A 112 -0.62 6.52 11.03
CA LYS A 112 -0.88 7.86 11.61
C LYS A 112 -2.32 8.29 11.39
N THR A 113 -2.81 8.15 10.16
CA THR A 113 -4.20 8.47 9.86
C THR A 113 -5.18 7.58 10.62
N LEU A 114 -4.84 6.30 10.81
CA LEU A 114 -5.68 5.37 11.59
C LEU A 114 -5.71 5.71 13.08
N VAL A 115 -4.59 6.14 13.68
CA VAL A 115 -4.54 6.56 15.08
C VAL A 115 -5.40 7.79 15.36
N ALA A 116 -5.42 8.76 14.43
CA ALA A 116 -6.24 9.97 14.58
C ALA A 116 -7.74 9.72 14.31
N MET A 117 -8.07 8.69 13.53
CA MET A 117 -9.41 8.49 12.98
C MET A 117 -10.52 8.32 14.04
N PRO A 118 -10.36 7.50 15.10
CA PRO A 118 -11.39 7.38 16.14
C PRO A 118 -11.70 8.71 16.82
N PHE A 119 -10.68 9.53 17.09
CA PHE A 119 -10.87 10.86 17.67
C PHE A 119 -11.65 11.77 16.73
N VAL A 120 -11.37 11.71 15.42
CA VAL A 120 -12.05 12.55 14.43
C VAL A 120 -13.52 12.17 14.26
N LEU A 121 -13.86 10.89 14.45
CA LEU A 121 -15.24 10.41 14.39
C LEU A 121 -16.02 10.71 15.68
N ASP A 122 -15.42 10.49 16.85
CA ASP A 122 -16.03 10.70 18.15
C ASP A 122 -16.13 12.19 18.53
N GLY A 123 -15.07 12.95 18.28
CA GLY A 123 -14.97 14.39 18.55
C GLY A 123 -14.54 14.77 19.97
N GLU A 124 -14.50 13.83 20.91
CA GLU A 124 -13.97 14.05 22.27
C GLU A 124 -12.66 13.29 22.50
N GLN A 125 -12.65 11.98 22.22
CA GLN A 125 -11.51 11.09 22.43
C GLN A 125 -11.53 9.91 21.45
N GLY A 126 -10.35 9.53 20.97
CA GLY A 126 -10.16 8.28 20.22
C GLY A 126 -9.12 7.38 20.87
N THR A 127 -9.32 6.07 20.85
CA THR A 127 -8.32 5.12 21.35
C THR A 127 -8.05 4.03 20.32
N VAL A 128 -6.79 3.75 20.04
CA VAL A 128 -6.34 2.62 19.22
C VAL A 128 -5.51 1.69 20.09
N GLU A 129 -5.72 0.39 19.95
CA GLU A 129 -4.91 -0.64 20.61
C GLU A 129 -4.06 -1.37 19.58
N ILE A 130 -2.78 -1.59 19.90
CA ILE A 130 -1.86 -2.43 19.12
C ILE A 130 -1.22 -3.43 20.08
N ASP A 131 -1.54 -4.71 19.96
CA ASP A 131 -0.91 -5.80 20.71
C ASP A 131 0.06 -6.55 19.79
N ALA A 132 1.36 -6.45 20.07
CA ALA A 132 2.42 -7.10 19.31
C ALA A 132 3.67 -7.29 20.16
N CYS A 133 4.47 -8.31 19.85
CA CYS A 133 5.75 -8.56 20.52
C CYS A 133 5.62 -8.71 22.06
N GLY A 134 4.45 -9.13 22.57
CA GLY A 134 4.14 -9.21 23.99
C GLY A 134 3.90 -7.88 24.70
N VAL A 135 3.67 -6.80 23.94
CA VAL A 135 3.39 -5.46 24.47
C VAL A 135 2.05 -4.96 23.90
N LEU A 136 1.14 -4.58 24.79
CA LEU A 136 -0.09 -3.90 24.42
C LEU A 136 0.14 -2.39 24.48
N HIS A 137 0.07 -1.73 23.33
CA HIS A 137 0.13 -0.29 23.19
C HIS A 137 -1.30 0.27 23.16
N ARG A 138 -1.65 1.08 24.16
CA ARG A 138 -2.90 1.85 24.18
C ARG A 138 -2.60 3.29 23.83
N ILE A 139 -3.10 3.73 22.69
CA ILE A 139 -2.84 5.07 22.15
C ILE A 139 -4.14 5.85 22.22
N THR A 140 -4.20 6.79 23.16
CA THR A 140 -5.34 7.68 23.33
C THR A 140 -5.05 9.05 22.74
N CYS A 141 -6.00 9.53 21.95
CA CYS A 141 -5.90 10.66 21.07
C CYS A 141 -6.95 11.70 21.49
N ARG A 142 -6.49 12.92 21.82
CA ARG A 142 -7.34 14.07 22.18
C ARG A 142 -6.80 15.35 21.54
N VAL A 143 -7.59 16.42 21.55
CA VAL A 143 -7.13 17.77 21.17
C VAL A 143 -7.35 18.74 22.32
N ASP A 144 -6.28 19.41 22.76
CA ASP A 144 -6.38 20.59 23.60
C ASP A 144 -7.01 21.73 22.77
N ARG A 145 -8.29 21.98 23.02
CA ARG A 145 -9.08 22.97 22.27
C ARG A 145 -8.66 24.42 22.56
N ILE A 146 -7.96 24.69 23.65
CA ILE A 146 -7.45 26.02 23.96
C ILE A 146 -6.13 26.25 23.23
N GLN A 147 -5.19 25.31 23.35
CA GLN A 147 -3.89 25.42 22.68
C GLN A 147 -3.92 25.05 21.21
N GLN A 148 -5.02 24.44 20.73
CA GLN A 148 -5.18 23.93 19.36
C GLN A 148 -4.04 22.97 19.00
N LYS A 149 -3.82 21.98 19.88
CA LYS A 149 -2.77 20.95 19.72
C LYS A 149 -3.31 19.57 20.07
N PRO A 150 -2.92 18.54 19.30
CA PRO A 150 -3.22 17.17 19.69
C PRO A 150 -2.40 16.77 20.92
N VAL A 151 -3.03 15.97 21.77
CA VAL A 151 -2.44 15.30 22.92
C VAL A 151 -2.55 13.81 22.66
N LEU A 152 -1.39 13.16 22.58
CA LEU A 152 -1.27 11.71 22.41
C LEU A 152 -0.76 11.11 23.71
N GLU A 153 -1.62 10.33 24.35
CA GLU A 153 -1.27 9.52 25.52
C GLU A 153 -0.93 8.12 25.02
N HIS A 154 0.28 7.65 25.31
CA HIS A 154 0.74 6.32 24.91
C HIS A 154 1.10 5.52 26.16
N GLU A 155 0.27 4.53 26.46
CA GLU A 155 0.45 3.59 27.56
C GLU A 155 0.90 2.24 27.03
N GLN A 156 1.74 1.55 27.81
CA GLN A 156 2.25 0.21 27.48
C GLN A 156 1.96 -0.74 28.63
N GLU A 157 1.36 -1.88 28.29
CA GLU A 157 1.03 -2.95 29.22
C GLU A 157 1.53 -4.30 28.68
N LEU A 158 1.43 -5.35 29.50
CA LEU A 158 1.75 -6.70 29.05
C LEU A 158 0.74 -7.15 27.99
N GLY A 159 1.22 -7.37 26.77
CA GLY A 159 0.43 -7.87 25.65
C GLY A 159 0.33 -9.39 25.64
N LEU A 160 -0.71 -9.90 24.99
CA LEU A 160 -0.93 -11.34 24.83
C LEU A 160 -0.41 -11.84 23.48
N VAL A 161 -0.28 -10.96 22.49
CA VAL A 161 0.15 -11.31 21.14
C VAL A 161 1.67 -11.34 21.07
N LYS A 162 2.23 -12.56 21.05
CA LYS A 162 3.69 -12.78 20.94
C LYS A 162 4.18 -12.90 19.50
N ASN A 163 3.36 -13.49 18.64
CA ASN A 163 3.62 -13.61 17.21
C ASN A 163 2.52 -12.86 16.47
N GLY A 164 2.89 -12.04 15.50
CA GLY A 164 1.95 -11.20 14.77
C GLY A 164 1.65 -9.87 15.43
N THR A 165 0.76 -9.12 14.79
CA THR A 165 0.23 -7.84 15.27
C THR A 165 -1.28 -7.95 15.33
N LYS A 166 -1.89 -7.50 16.43
CA LYS A 166 -3.33 -7.26 16.53
C LYS A 166 -3.58 -5.77 16.67
N VAL A 167 -4.37 -5.19 15.77
CA VAL A 167 -4.76 -3.78 15.82
C VAL A 167 -6.27 -3.68 15.99
N THR A 168 -6.73 -2.98 17.02
CA THR A 168 -8.14 -2.76 17.32
C THR A 168 -8.47 -1.26 17.21
N ILE A 169 -9.49 -0.92 16.43
CA ILE A 169 -9.92 0.46 16.19
C ILE A 169 -11.45 0.57 16.38
N PRO A 170 -11.94 1.38 17.35
CA PRO A 170 -13.35 1.67 17.55
C PRO A 170 -13.79 2.75 16.54
N SER A 171 -14.21 2.34 15.35
CA SER A 171 -14.47 3.27 14.24
C SER A 171 -15.53 2.76 13.26
N MET A 172 -16.33 1.76 13.63
CA MET A 172 -17.44 1.31 12.78
C MET A 172 -18.68 2.18 13.01
N PRO A 173 -19.26 2.78 11.97
CA PRO A 173 -20.61 3.32 12.04
C PRO A 173 -21.61 2.21 12.34
N THR A 174 -22.59 2.49 13.21
CA THR A 174 -23.63 1.53 13.64
C THR A 174 -24.48 0.92 12.51
N ASN A 175 -24.49 1.52 11.32
CA ASN A 175 -25.26 1.06 10.16
C ASN A 175 -24.39 0.91 8.91
N PHE A 176 -23.14 0.47 9.05
CA PHE A 176 -22.26 0.28 7.90
C PHE A 176 -22.78 -0.84 6.98
N ASP A 177 -22.71 -0.61 5.66
CA ASP A 177 -23.08 -1.63 4.68
C ASP A 177 -21.97 -2.70 4.57
N ASN A 178 -22.24 -3.86 5.17
CA ASN A 178 -21.34 -5.01 5.13
C ASN A 178 -21.07 -5.53 3.70
N THR A 179 -21.91 -5.20 2.71
CA THR A 179 -21.69 -5.58 1.31
C THR A 179 -20.36 -5.06 0.80
N ARG A 180 -20.00 -3.80 1.13
CA ARG A 180 -18.73 -3.21 0.69
C ARG A 180 -17.52 -3.79 1.41
N ILE A 181 -17.69 -4.19 2.67
CA ILE A 181 -16.66 -4.91 3.43
C ILE A 181 -16.38 -6.23 2.74
N LEU A 182 -17.43 -7.04 2.51
CA LEU A 182 -17.29 -8.34 1.86
C LEU A 182 -16.69 -8.21 0.46
N GLN A 183 -17.09 -7.21 -0.33
CA GLN A 183 -16.47 -6.92 -1.64
C GLN A 183 -14.96 -6.63 -1.52
N LEU A 184 -14.54 -5.85 -0.53
CA LEU A 184 -13.12 -5.56 -0.30
C LEU A 184 -12.35 -6.82 0.12
N LEU A 185 -12.90 -7.61 1.04
CA LEU A 185 -12.30 -8.86 1.53
C LEU A 185 -12.24 -9.92 0.42
N HIS A 186 -13.28 -10.02 -0.41
CA HIS A 186 -13.26 -10.80 -1.66
C HIS A 186 -12.11 -10.34 -2.55
N GLY A 187 -11.96 -9.03 -2.76
CA GLY A 187 -10.84 -8.47 -3.49
C GLY A 187 -9.47 -8.96 -3.01
N TYR A 188 -9.27 -9.10 -1.69
CA TYR A 188 -8.05 -9.65 -1.13
C TYR A 188 -7.85 -11.13 -1.46
N ILE A 189 -8.85 -11.99 -1.26
CA ILE A 189 -8.72 -13.44 -1.54
C ILE A 189 -8.62 -13.74 -3.04
N PHE A 190 -9.15 -12.88 -3.90
CA PHE A 190 -8.98 -12.95 -5.35
C PHE A 190 -7.56 -12.57 -5.77
N THR A 191 -7.02 -11.50 -5.18
CA THR A 191 -5.72 -10.95 -5.60
C THR A 191 -4.52 -11.56 -4.89
N ASN A 192 -4.72 -12.34 -3.82
CA ASN A 192 -3.65 -12.94 -3.02
C ASN A 192 -3.82 -14.47 -2.88
N PRO A 193 -3.30 -15.30 -3.80
CA PRO A 193 -3.46 -16.75 -3.76
C PRO A 193 -2.96 -17.44 -2.49
N HIS A 194 -1.92 -16.89 -1.87
CA HIS A 194 -1.34 -17.35 -0.61
C HIS A 194 -2.04 -16.89 0.67
N LEU A 195 -3.07 -16.03 0.59
CA LEU A 195 -3.76 -15.50 1.75
C LEU A 195 -4.80 -16.49 2.27
N THR A 196 -4.70 -16.82 3.56
CA THR A 196 -5.81 -17.35 4.35
C THR A 196 -6.45 -16.20 5.10
N LEU A 197 -7.74 -15.99 4.89
CA LEU A 197 -8.50 -14.91 5.52
C LEU A 197 -9.65 -15.51 6.31
N ASN A 198 -9.66 -15.27 7.62
CA ASN A 198 -10.75 -15.62 8.52
C ASN A 198 -11.54 -14.35 8.83
N VAL A 199 -12.87 -14.43 8.79
CA VAL A 199 -13.73 -13.26 8.97
C VAL A 199 -14.81 -13.57 9.98
N THR A 200 -14.93 -12.68 10.96
CA THR A 200 -16.07 -12.60 11.88
C THR A 200 -16.75 -11.24 11.69
N ILE A 201 -18.05 -11.25 11.41
CA ILE A 201 -18.89 -10.05 11.40
C ILE A 201 -20.08 -10.34 12.30
N ASP A 202 -20.04 -9.79 13.52
CA ASP A 202 -20.95 -10.13 14.61
C ASP A 202 -21.08 -11.67 14.79
N ASP A 203 -22.26 -12.24 14.53
CA ASP A 203 -22.51 -13.68 14.64
C ASP A 203 -22.07 -14.49 13.39
N TRP A 204 -21.82 -13.81 12.27
CA TRP A 204 -21.45 -14.46 11.02
C TRP A 204 -19.94 -14.75 10.97
N HIS A 205 -19.60 -15.95 10.54
CA HIS A 205 -18.22 -16.42 10.45
C HIS A 205 -17.99 -17.11 9.11
N ASP A 206 -16.86 -16.82 8.47
CA ASP A 206 -16.41 -17.51 7.27
C ASP A 206 -14.88 -17.61 7.25
N GLN A 207 -14.39 -18.59 6.48
CA GLN A 207 -12.97 -18.84 6.31
C GLN A 207 -12.67 -19.11 4.83
N TRP A 208 -11.73 -18.33 4.30
CA TRP A 208 -11.22 -18.49 2.95
C TRP A 208 -9.76 -18.92 2.99
N PRO A 209 -9.46 -20.22 2.88
CA PRO A 209 -8.10 -20.72 2.91
C PRO A 209 -7.31 -20.26 1.68
N ALA A 210 -5.99 -20.17 1.86
CA ALA A 210 -5.05 -19.99 0.76
C ALA A 210 -5.17 -21.15 -0.25
N THR A 211 -5.17 -20.81 -1.54
CA THR A 211 -5.18 -21.79 -2.64
C THR A 211 -3.77 -22.18 -3.04
N ILE A 212 -2.82 -21.25 -2.90
CA ILE A 212 -1.41 -21.43 -3.23
C ILE A 212 -0.56 -20.81 -2.11
N PRO A 213 -0.40 -21.47 -0.94
CA PRO A 213 0.37 -20.93 0.19
C PRO A 213 1.82 -20.53 -0.17
N ASP A 214 2.46 -21.30 -1.05
CA ASP A 214 3.84 -21.06 -1.50
C ASP A 214 3.96 -20.14 -2.72
N TRP A 215 2.91 -19.36 -3.02
CA TRP A 215 2.84 -18.51 -4.20
C TRP A 215 4.06 -17.59 -4.32
N LYS A 216 4.60 -17.52 -5.54
CA LYS A 216 5.82 -16.76 -5.83
C LYS A 216 5.48 -15.48 -6.56
N LYS A 217 5.91 -14.38 -5.98
CA LYS A 217 5.88 -13.05 -6.58
C LYS A 217 7.10 -12.25 -6.14
N TRP A 218 7.25 -11.08 -6.73
CA TRP A 218 8.22 -10.11 -6.27
C TRP A 218 7.88 -9.66 -4.85
N ARG A 219 8.87 -9.74 -3.97
CA ARG A 219 8.74 -9.34 -2.56
C ARG A 219 9.23 -7.91 -2.37
N PRO A 220 8.73 -7.18 -1.37
CA PRO A 220 9.22 -5.84 -1.08
C PRO A 220 10.74 -5.81 -0.82
N ASN A 221 11.29 -6.89 -0.24
CA ASN A 221 12.72 -7.05 0.02
C ASN A 221 13.54 -7.57 -1.18
N ASP A 222 12.92 -7.87 -2.33
CA ASP A 222 13.67 -8.25 -3.52
C ASP A 222 14.35 -7.01 -4.13
N PRO A 223 15.67 -7.06 -4.40
CA PRO A 223 16.39 -5.89 -4.88
C PRO A 223 15.87 -5.47 -6.24
N ALA A 224 15.51 -4.19 -6.37
CA ALA A 224 15.05 -3.60 -7.60
C ALA A 224 16.19 -3.50 -8.63
N PRO A 225 15.92 -3.78 -9.92
CA PRO A 225 16.85 -3.45 -10.99
C PRO A 225 16.94 -1.93 -11.16
N VAL A 226 18.13 -1.41 -11.46
CA VAL A 226 18.38 0.03 -11.64
C VAL A 226 17.52 0.62 -12.77
N GLN A 227 17.15 -0.20 -13.76
CA GLN A 227 16.30 0.15 -14.89
C GLN A 227 14.89 0.63 -14.47
N TRP A 228 14.46 0.34 -13.23
CA TRP A 228 13.17 0.81 -12.74
C TRP A 228 13.19 2.24 -12.21
N TYR A 229 14.40 2.78 -11.98
CA TYR A 229 14.59 4.14 -11.50
C TYR A 229 14.67 5.10 -12.69
N SER A 230 14.17 6.33 -12.50
CA SER A 230 14.66 7.47 -13.26
C SER A 230 15.83 8.10 -12.51
N VAL A 231 16.54 9.04 -13.13
CA VAL A 231 17.63 9.76 -12.45
C VAL A 231 17.11 10.48 -11.20
N GLU A 232 15.93 11.09 -11.28
CA GLU A 232 15.28 11.80 -10.17
C GLU A 232 14.87 10.85 -9.04
N ASN A 233 14.39 9.65 -9.35
CA ASN A 233 14.09 8.64 -8.32
C ASN A 233 15.37 8.12 -7.66
N LEU A 234 16.46 8.00 -8.41
CA LEU A 234 17.75 7.60 -7.86
C LEU A 234 18.33 8.70 -6.96
N GLU A 235 18.22 9.98 -7.35
CA GLU A 235 18.54 11.15 -6.52
C GLU A 235 17.75 11.13 -5.20
N ARG A 236 16.44 10.87 -5.26
CA ARG A 236 15.59 10.75 -4.05
C ARG A 236 16.04 9.63 -3.13
N LEU A 237 16.44 8.49 -3.69
CA LEU A 237 16.97 7.37 -2.89
C LEU A 237 18.30 7.76 -2.21
N ILE A 238 19.21 8.41 -2.94
CA ILE A 238 20.47 8.94 -2.39
C ILE A 238 20.18 9.97 -1.28
N ALA A 239 19.24 10.89 -1.52
CA ALA A 239 18.79 11.88 -0.54
C ALA A 239 18.27 11.22 0.75
N ALA A 240 17.51 10.13 0.63
CA ALA A 240 16.98 9.40 1.77
C ALA A 240 18.10 8.78 2.63
N TYR A 241 19.18 8.27 2.01
CA TYR A 241 20.35 7.79 2.75
C TYR A 241 21.10 8.92 3.44
N LEU A 242 21.46 9.97 2.70
CA LEU A 242 22.22 11.10 3.25
C LEU A 242 21.45 11.86 4.34
N GLY A 243 20.13 12.06 4.16
CA GLY A 243 19.27 12.71 5.15
C GLY A 243 19.03 11.90 6.42
N ASN A 244 19.44 10.62 6.45
CA ASN A 244 19.44 9.76 7.64
C ASN A 244 20.88 9.46 8.10
N ASP A 245 21.83 10.35 7.79
CA ASP A 245 23.26 10.26 8.16
C ASP A 245 23.95 8.96 7.71
N LYS A 246 23.49 8.37 6.60
CA LYS A 246 24.06 7.15 6.01
C LYS A 246 24.82 7.47 4.72
N ASP A 247 26.07 7.91 4.85
CA ASP A 247 26.95 8.13 3.70
C ASP A 247 27.64 6.82 3.25
N LEU A 248 26.87 5.97 2.56
CA LEU A 248 27.37 4.67 2.10
C LEU A 248 28.50 4.82 1.05
N PRO A 249 29.50 3.92 1.04
CA PRO A 249 30.38 3.76 -0.11
C PRO A 249 29.57 3.49 -1.39
N ILE A 250 29.92 4.10 -2.52
CA ILE A 250 29.19 3.89 -3.81
C ILE A 250 29.14 2.40 -4.17
N ARG A 251 30.19 1.64 -3.82
CA ARG A 251 30.20 0.18 -4.01
C ARG A 251 29.06 -0.53 -3.28
N GLU A 252 28.82 -0.16 -2.03
CA GLU A 252 27.77 -0.76 -1.20
C GLU A 252 26.40 -0.34 -1.71
N PHE A 253 26.25 0.94 -2.10
CA PHE A 253 25.04 1.42 -2.73
C PHE A 253 24.70 0.67 -4.02
N VAL A 254 25.68 0.45 -4.91
CA VAL A 254 25.50 -0.35 -6.14
C VAL A 254 25.08 -1.79 -5.82
N ALA A 255 25.59 -2.36 -4.73
CA ALA A 255 25.27 -3.73 -4.32
C ALA A 255 23.80 -3.92 -3.87
N LEU A 256 23.08 -2.84 -3.56
CA LEU A 256 21.64 -2.87 -3.24
C LEU A 256 20.77 -3.25 -4.45
N PHE A 257 21.28 -3.04 -5.67
CA PHE A 257 20.50 -3.24 -6.89
C PHE A 257 20.62 -4.66 -7.45
N ARG A 258 19.57 -5.11 -8.14
CA ARG A 258 19.52 -6.45 -8.71
C ARG A 258 20.68 -6.70 -9.68
N GLY A 259 21.32 -7.85 -9.53
CA GLY A 259 22.40 -8.28 -10.41
C GLY A 259 23.79 -7.72 -10.04
N PHE A 260 23.89 -6.98 -8.92
CA PHE A 260 25.14 -6.42 -8.41
C PHE A 260 25.63 -7.07 -7.11
N SER A 261 25.16 -8.27 -6.76
CA SER A 261 25.70 -9.03 -5.62
C SER A 261 27.17 -9.46 -5.81
N GLY A 262 27.66 -9.54 -7.06
CA GLY A 262 29.03 -9.91 -7.38
C GLY A 262 29.98 -8.73 -7.55
N SER A 263 31.17 -8.82 -6.95
CA SER A 263 32.19 -7.75 -6.95
C SER A 263 32.75 -7.40 -8.34
N ALA A 264 32.73 -8.34 -9.29
CA ALA A 264 33.26 -8.11 -10.65
C ALA A 264 32.45 -7.04 -11.41
N LYS A 265 31.11 -7.10 -11.35
CA LYS A 265 30.24 -6.11 -11.99
C LYS A 265 30.28 -4.77 -11.28
N GLN A 266 30.29 -4.78 -9.95
CA GLN A 266 30.49 -3.56 -9.15
C GLN A 266 31.79 -2.86 -9.56
N LYS A 267 32.90 -3.60 -9.68
CA LYS A 267 34.19 -3.04 -10.09
C LYS A 267 34.10 -2.37 -11.46
N LYS A 268 33.50 -3.02 -12.46
CA LYS A 268 33.33 -2.43 -13.80
C LYS A 268 32.55 -1.11 -13.78
N VAL A 269 31.46 -1.05 -13.01
CA VAL A 269 30.67 0.19 -12.83
C VAL A 269 31.51 1.30 -12.21
N LEU A 270 32.26 0.98 -11.14
CA LEU A 270 33.09 1.96 -10.44
C LEU A 270 34.28 2.44 -11.30
N ASP A 271 34.90 1.53 -12.04
CA ASP A 271 36.02 1.86 -12.95
C ASP A 271 35.53 2.74 -14.11
N ALA A 272 34.33 2.48 -14.65
CA ALA A 272 33.74 3.26 -15.74
C ALA A 272 33.31 4.68 -15.34
N THR A 273 32.95 4.86 -14.07
CA THR A 273 32.45 6.14 -13.52
C THR A 273 33.52 6.94 -12.78
N GLY A 274 34.67 6.32 -12.47
CA GLY A 274 35.70 6.93 -11.62
C GLY A 274 35.31 7.05 -10.15
N LEU A 275 34.19 6.44 -9.72
CA LEU A 275 33.65 6.54 -8.36
C LEU A 275 34.23 5.48 -7.40
N ALA A 276 35.35 4.87 -7.76
CA ALA A 276 36.03 3.92 -6.89
C ALA A 276 36.52 4.63 -5.62
N ARG A 277 36.16 4.08 -4.45
CA ARG A 277 36.48 4.62 -3.11
C ARG A 277 35.77 5.95 -2.78
N CYS A 278 34.76 6.33 -3.55
CA CYS A 278 33.88 7.43 -3.21
C CYS A 278 32.69 6.94 -2.35
N SER A 279 32.05 7.88 -1.65
CA SER A 279 30.78 7.69 -0.93
C SER A 279 29.64 8.47 -1.59
N LEU A 280 28.40 8.27 -1.14
CA LEU A 280 27.22 8.96 -1.70
C LEU A 280 27.35 10.49 -1.68
N SER A 281 27.99 11.06 -0.66
CA SER A 281 28.25 12.50 -0.57
C SER A 281 29.12 13.05 -1.70
N SER A 282 29.89 12.21 -2.41
CA SER A 282 30.62 12.63 -3.61
C SER A 282 29.71 12.93 -4.82
N LEU A 283 28.45 12.50 -4.76
CA LEU A 283 27.44 12.76 -5.80
C LEU A 283 26.64 14.04 -5.53
N THR A 284 27.10 14.90 -4.62
CA THR A 284 26.48 16.20 -4.33
C THR A 284 27.38 17.36 -4.74
N ARG A 285 26.75 18.52 -5.00
CA ARG A 285 27.39 19.81 -5.26
C ARG A 285 26.75 20.85 -4.34
N GLY A 286 27.35 21.05 -3.17
CA GLY A 286 26.76 21.87 -2.12
C GLY A 286 25.41 21.30 -1.69
N ASP A 287 24.35 22.10 -1.81
CA ASP A 287 22.98 21.72 -1.43
C ASP A 287 22.19 21.02 -2.55
N THR A 288 22.86 20.61 -3.64
CA THR A 288 22.23 19.98 -4.82
C THR A 288 22.91 18.68 -5.20
N PHE A 289 22.29 17.90 -6.09
CA PHE A 289 22.88 16.67 -6.63
C PHE A 289 23.71 16.92 -7.89
N ASP A 290 24.78 16.16 -8.07
CA ASP A 290 25.50 16.06 -9.33
C ASP A 290 24.72 15.16 -10.30
N HIS A 291 23.69 15.75 -10.92
CA HIS A 291 22.77 15.05 -11.81
C HIS A 291 23.49 14.26 -12.92
N GLU A 292 24.54 14.82 -13.52
CA GLU A 292 25.30 14.17 -14.59
C GLU A 292 26.14 13.00 -14.06
N ALA A 293 26.73 13.11 -12.87
CA ALA A 293 27.42 11.98 -12.25
C ALA A 293 26.46 10.84 -11.89
N ILE A 294 25.27 11.15 -11.36
CA ILE A 294 24.25 10.16 -11.02
C ILE A 294 23.70 9.49 -12.29
N LYS A 295 23.47 10.26 -13.35
CA LYS A 295 23.07 9.74 -14.67
C LYS A 295 24.14 8.82 -15.27
N ALA A 296 25.42 9.18 -15.16
CA ALA A 296 26.54 8.34 -15.60
C ALA A 296 26.63 7.03 -14.79
N LEU A 297 26.44 7.11 -13.46
CA LEU A 297 26.37 5.93 -12.59
C LEU A 297 25.22 5.02 -12.99
N MET A 298 24.02 5.56 -13.17
CA MET A 298 22.84 4.82 -13.61
C MET A 298 23.07 4.15 -14.96
N ALA A 299 23.64 4.85 -15.95
CA ALA A 299 23.96 4.30 -17.26
C ALA A 299 24.96 3.14 -17.19
N ALA A 300 26.02 3.28 -16.38
CA ALA A 300 27.00 2.22 -16.15
C ALA A 300 26.38 0.99 -15.50
N MET A 301 25.49 1.18 -14.52
CA MET A 301 24.75 0.09 -13.89
C MET A 301 23.78 -0.60 -14.87
N CYS A 302 23.08 0.17 -15.71
CA CYS A 302 22.21 -0.39 -16.75
C CYS A 302 22.99 -1.26 -17.74
N ALA A 303 24.20 -0.85 -18.14
CA ALA A 303 25.05 -1.62 -19.06
C ALA A 303 25.52 -2.98 -18.51
N GLU A 304 25.67 -3.10 -17.18
CA GLU A 304 26.15 -4.33 -16.53
C GLU A 304 25.01 -5.21 -15.94
N SER A 305 23.76 -4.77 -16.06
CA SER A 305 22.57 -5.49 -15.55
C SER A 305 21.58 -5.82 -16.67
N ARG A 306 20.58 -6.67 -16.37
CA ARG A 306 19.59 -7.14 -17.35
C ARG A 306 18.19 -6.76 -16.87
N SER A 307 17.29 -6.48 -17.81
CA SER A 307 15.88 -6.28 -17.52
C SER A 307 15.25 -7.51 -16.86
N VAL A 308 14.26 -7.25 -16.01
CA VAL A 308 13.50 -8.27 -15.31
C VAL A 308 12.33 -8.72 -16.19
N LYS A 309 12.16 -10.03 -16.37
CA LYS A 309 11.00 -10.56 -17.08
C LYS A 309 9.72 -10.17 -16.33
N PRO A 310 8.64 -9.71 -16.99
CA PRO A 310 7.42 -9.29 -16.31
C PRO A 310 6.79 -10.37 -15.42
N THR A 311 6.93 -11.63 -15.79
CA THR A 311 6.45 -12.77 -14.98
C THR A 311 7.10 -12.86 -13.60
N ALA A 312 8.24 -12.21 -13.38
CA ALA A 312 8.89 -12.15 -12.07
C ALA A 312 8.15 -11.24 -11.07
N LEU A 313 7.27 -10.35 -11.55
CA LEU A 313 6.41 -9.55 -10.67
C LEU A 313 5.50 -10.46 -9.84
N GLY A 314 5.00 -11.53 -10.43
CA GLY A 314 4.01 -12.43 -9.82
C GLY A 314 2.74 -12.46 -10.65
N ILE A 315 2.17 -13.66 -10.79
CA ILE A 315 0.97 -13.93 -11.56
C ILE A 315 -0.01 -14.60 -10.61
N ILE A 316 -1.20 -14.04 -10.44
CA ILE A 316 -2.28 -14.62 -9.62
C ILE A 316 -2.66 -16.00 -10.17
N GLY A 317 -2.92 -16.08 -11.48
CA GLY A 317 -3.10 -17.33 -12.21
C GLY A 317 -4.55 -17.74 -12.41
N LYS A 318 -4.79 -18.34 -13.58
CA LYS A 318 -6.11 -18.77 -14.05
C LYS A 318 -6.86 -19.65 -13.06
N ASP A 319 -6.19 -20.67 -12.52
CA ASP A 319 -6.84 -21.71 -11.70
C ASP A 319 -7.33 -21.15 -10.36
N HIS A 320 -6.52 -20.29 -9.72
CA HIS A 320 -6.93 -19.56 -8.52
C HIS A 320 -8.16 -18.69 -8.79
N ILE A 321 -8.13 -17.89 -9.86
CA ILE A 321 -9.23 -16.98 -10.19
C ILE A 321 -10.50 -17.77 -10.52
N ALA A 322 -10.40 -18.87 -11.27
CA ALA A 322 -11.52 -19.75 -11.57
C ALA A 322 -12.13 -20.34 -10.28
N GLN A 323 -11.28 -20.81 -9.35
CA GLN A 323 -11.73 -21.32 -8.05
C GLN A 323 -12.47 -20.24 -7.25
N ARG A 324 -11.95 -19.01 -7.19
CA ARG A 324 -12.60 -17.90 -6.46
C ARG A 324 -13.91 -17.48 -7.12
N MET A 325 -13.98 -17.41 -8.46
CA MET A 325 -15.24 -17.12 -9.16
C MET A 325 -16.30 -18.21 -8.94
N ALA A 326 -15.89 -19.48 -8.90
CA ALA A 326 -16.81 -20.59 -8.61
C ALA A 326 -17.38 -20.50 -7.19
N LEU A 327 -16.60 -20.06 -6.20
CA LEU A 327 -17.08 -19.82 -4.83
C LEU A 327 -18.13 -18.70 -4.76
N CYS A 328 -18.06 -17.72 -5.65
CA CYS A 328 -19.08 -16.68 -5.79
C CYS A 328 -20.37 -17.17 -6.49
N GLY A 329 -20.43 -18.44 -6.92
CA GLY A 329 -21.58 -18.99 -7.66
C GLY A 329 -21.49 -18.82 -9.19
N ALA A 330 -20.32 -18.43 -9.72
CA ALA A 330 -20.18 -18.23 -11.15
C ALA A 330 -20.21 -19.55 -11.94
N ASN A 331 -20.86 -19.52 -13.09
CA ASN A 331 -20.94 -20.65 -14.01
C ASN A 331 -19.57 -20.93 -14.65
N ALA A 332 -18.98 -22.08 -14.34
CA ALA A 332 -17.67 -22.50 -14.84
C ALA A 332 -17.56 -22.54 -16.37
N ASP A 333 -18.65 -22.87 -17.09
CA ASP A 333 -18.63 -22.94 -18.56
C ASP A 333 -18.51 -21.56 -19.22
N SER A 334 -18.91 -20.52 -18.50
CA SER A 334 -18.81 -19.13 -18.95
C SER A 334 -17.44 -18.49 -18.65
N PHE A 335 -16.60 -19.16 -17.87
CA PHE A 335 -15.33 -18.60 -17.39
C PHE A 335 -14.37 -18.30 -18.56
N LYS A 336 -13.88 -17.06 -18.60
CA LYS A 336 -12.85 -16.59 -19.51
C LYS A 336 -11.72 -15.95 -18.72
N TYR A 337 -10.49 -16.16 -19.17
CA TYR A 337 -9.28 -15.58 -18.60
C TYR A 337 -8.35 -15.12 -19.71
N ASP A 338 -7.83 -13.90 -19.60
CA ASP A 338 -6.78 -13.35 -20.46
C ASP A 338 -5.67 -12.77 -19.57
N ARG A 339 -4.43 -12.96 -20.02
CA ARG A 339 -3.25 -12.38 -19.38
C ARG A 339 -2.40 -11.67 -20.40
N ARG A 340 -2.09 -10.41 -20.13
CA ARG A 340 -1.16 -9.61 -20.90
C ARG A 340 0.05 -9.29 -20.04
N ILE A 341 1.22 -9.36 -20.65
CA ILE A 341 2.48 -9.01 -20.02
C ILE A 341 3.27 -8.15 -20.99
N GLY A 342 4.01 -7.19 -20.46
CA GLY A 342 4.80 -6.29 -21.27
C GLY A 342 5.72 -5.43 -20.43
N GLU A 343 6.31 -4.45 -21.09
CA GLU A 343 7.22 -3.48 -20.50
C GLU A 343 6.95 -2.11 -21.13
N THR A 344 6.88 -1.08 -20.31
CA THR A 344 6.76 0.32 -20.73
C THR A 344 7.89 1.10 -20.07
N ASN A 345 8.74 1.78 -20.85
CA ASN A 345 9.88 2.56 -20.34
C ASN A 345 10.81 1.77 -19.38
N GLY A 346 11.05 0.47 -19.66
CA GLY A 346 11.87 -0.38 -18.78
C GLY A 346 11.14 -0.94 -17.55
N ILE A 347 9.87 -0.56 -17.35
CA ILE A 347 9.03 -1.00 -16.23
C ILE A 347 8.16 -2.17 -16.68
N PRO A 348 8.36 -3.38 -16.12
CA PRO A 348 7.52 -4.52 -16.44
C PRO A 348 6.12 -4.33 -15.84
N TRP A 349 5.14 -4.91 -16.53
CA TRP A 349 3.76 -5.00 -16.04
C TRP A 349 3.13 -6.34 -16.41
N VAL A 350 2.18 -6.77 -15.57
CA VAL A 350 1.30 -7.93 -15.78
C VAL A 350 -0.12 -7.45 -15.58
N ILE A 351 -1.00 -7.72 -16.54
CA ILE A 351 -2.43 -7.46 -16.44
C ILE A 351 -3.15 -8.80 -16.57
N GLU A 352 -3.99 -9.13 -15.58
CA GLU A 352 -4.83 -10.32 -15.56
C GLU A 352 -6.29 -9.91 -15.55
N ASN A 353 -7.05 -10.45 -16.52
CA ASN A 353 -8.47 -10.21 -16.65
C ASN A 353 -9.21 -11.54 -16.59
N ALA A 354 -10.34 -11.58 -15.89
CA ALA A 354 -11.23 -12.73 -15.91
C ALA A 354 -12.69 -12.29 -15.90
N PHE A 355 -13.54 -13.14 -16.47
CA PHE A 355 -14.98 -12.94 -16.59
C PHE A 355 -15.69 -14.27 -16.34
N ALA A 356 -16.81 -14.22 -15.63
CA ALA A 356 -17.78 -15.31 -15.60
C ALA A 356 -19.20 -14.78 -15.38
N TYR A 357 -20.18 -15.45 -15.98
CA TYR A 357 -21.60 -15.26 -15.69
C TYR A 357 -21.94 -15.88 -14.33
N CYS A 358 -22.69 -15.16 -13.51
CA CYS A 358 -23.07 -15.56 -12.16
C CYS A 358 -24.56 -15.26 -11.95
N PRO A 359 -25.45 -16.22 -12.23
CA PRO A 359 -26.90 -16.00 -12.33
C PRO A 359 -27.55 -15.49 -11.04
N ASP A 360 -26.94 -15.80 -9.89
CA ASP A 360 -27.46 -15.43 -8.57
C ASP A 360 -27.16 -13.98 -8.18
N LEU A 361 -26.35 -13.25 -8.99
CA LEU A 361 -26.07 -11.84 -8.76
C LEU A 361 -27.16 -10.94 -9.34
N PHE A 362 -27.62 -9.98 -8.54
CA PHE A 362 -28.50 -8.89 -8.99
C PHE A 362 -27.74 -7.71 -9.63
N SER A 363 -26.42 -7.67 -9.45
CA SER A 363 -25.54 -6.64 -9.97
C SER A 363 -24.13 -7.19 -10.12
N ARG A 364 -23.37 -6.63 -11.05
CA ARG A 364 -22.00 -7.03 -11.34
C ARG A 364 -21.12 -6.95 -10.09
N GLU A 365 -20.35 -8.01 -9.86
CA GLU A 365 -19.22 -7.98 -8.94
C GLU A 365 -17.94 -7.64 -9.71
N LEU A 366 -17.35 -6.49 -9.41
CA LEU A 366 -16.13 -6.01 -10.06
C LEU A 366 -14.97 -6.01 -9.06
N VAL A 367 -14.04 -6.94 -9.24
CA VAL A 367 -12.80 -7.03 -8.48
C VAL A 367 -11.69 -6.30 -9.23
N THR A 368 -11.27 -5.15 -8.72
CA THR A 368 -10.13 -4.41 -9.24
C THR A 368 -9.00 -4.33 -8.22
N GLY A 369 -7.77 -4.59 -8.68
CA GLY A 369 -6.60 -4.51 -7.80
C GLY A 369 -5.34 -4.08 -8.51
N VAL A 370 -4.46 -3.41 -7.77
CA VAL A 370 -3.13 -3.01 -8.24
C VAL A 370 -2.10 -3.50 -7.25
N ASN A 371 -1.04 -4.16 -7.73
CA ASN A 371 -0.01 -4.78 -6.90
C ASN A 371 -0.60 -5.63 -5.77
N TRP A 372 -1.62 -6.43 -6.11
CA TRP A 372 -2.31 -7.39 -5.23
C TRP A 372 -3.00 -6.76 -4.02
N SER A 373 -3.33 -5.49 -4.17
CA SER A 373 -4.11 -4.72 -3.22
C SER A 373 -5.39 -4.26 -3.91
N PRO A 374 -6.58 -4.67 -3.41
CA PRO A 374 -7.84 -4.24 -3.98
C PRO A 374 -8.07 -2.74 -3.74
N GLY A 375 -8.76 -2.10 -4.69
CA GLY A 375 -9.20 -0.71 -4.56
C GLY A 375 -10.48 -0.60 -3.74
N ILE A 376 -10.57 0.41 -2.86
CA ILE A 376 -11.85 0.79 -2.21
C ILE A 376 -12.85 1.29 -3.26
N LEU A 377 -12.29 1.97 -4.27
CA LEU A 377 -12.95 2.44 -5.47
C LEU A 377 -12.22 1.84 -6.67
N ASN A 378 -12.92 1.73 -7.81
CA ASN A 378 -12.29 1.33 -9.07
C ASN A 378 -11.09 2.27 -9.37
N PRO A 379 -9.85 1.75 -9.41
CA PRO A 379 -8.65 2.54 -9.67
C PRO A 379 -8.42 2.83 -11.16
N PHE A 380 -9.20 2.23 -12.06
CA PHE A 380 -9.07 2.36 -13.51
C PHE A 380 -10.04 3.41 -14.07
N ARG A 381 -10.00 4.62 -13.51
CA ARG A 381 -10.93 5.72 -13.86
C ARG A 381 -10.49 6.52 -15.08
N GLU A 382 -9.19 6.51 -15.36
CA GLU A 382 -8.58 7.25 -16.45
C GLU A 382 -7.64 6.32 -17.21
N LEU A 383 -8.15 5.74 -18.31
CA LEU A 383 -7.42 4.82 -19.17
C LEU A 383 -7.10 5.48 -20.51
N GLY A 384 -5.84 5.38 -20.92
CA GLY A 384 -5.33 5.90 -22.18
C GLY A 384 -5.29 7.43 -22.27
N SER A 385 -4.77 7.95 -23.39
CA SER A 385 -4.57 9.39 -23.61
C SER A 385 -5.88 10.19 -23.75
N LEU A 386 -7.01 9.51 -23.94
CA LEU A 386 -8.34 10.10 -24.07
C LEU A 386 -9.14 10.05 -22.75
N GLY A 387 -8.58 9.47 -21.68
CA GLY A 387 -9.16 9.46 -20.34
C GLY A 387 -10.46 8.66 -20.21
N GLN A 388 -10.62 7.58 -20.97
CA GLN A 388 -11.81 6.74 -20.86
C GLN A 388 -11.79 5.95 -19.53
N SER A 389 -12.93 5.87 -18.84
CA SER A 389 -13.01 5.07 -17.61
C SER A 389 -13.27 3.59 -17.93
N LEU A 390 -12.79 2.68 -17.09
CA LEU A 390 -13.12 1.26 -17.20
C LEU A 390 -14.64 1.04 -17.16
N ASP A 391 -15.38 1.77 -16.34
CA ASP A 391 -16.83 1.66 -16.29
C ASP A 391 -17.50 2.03 -17.62
N SER A 392 -16.97 3.04 -18.32
CA SER A 392 -17.43 3.39 -19.68
C SER A 392 -17.16 2.28 -20.68
N VAL A 393 -15.96 1.68 -20.64
CA VAL A 393 -15.59 0.56 -21.52
C VAL A 393 -16.49 -0.65 -21.25
N LEU A 394 -16.72 -0.99 -19.97
CA LEU A 394 -17.57 -2.11 -19.60
C LEU A 394 -19.04 -1.89 -20.02
N GLN A 395 -19.54 -0.65 -19.95
CA GLN A 395 -20.86 -0.31 -20.45
C GLN A 395 -20.99 -0.58 -21.96
N GLU A 396 -20.00 -0.17 -22.76
CA GLU A 396 -19.98 -0.42 -24.22
C GLU A 396 -19.91 -1.91 -24.55
N LEU A 397 -19.23 -2.70 -23.71
CA LEU A 397 -19.11 -4.15 -23.84
C LEU A 397 -20.33 -4.93 -23.29
N ARG A 398 -21.41 -4.25 -22.87
CA ARG A 398 -22.60 -4.86 -22.25
C ARG A 398 -22.28 -5.64 -20.97
N ALA A 399 -21.32 -5.14 -20.22
CA ALA A 399 -20.95 -5.61 -18.89
C ALA A 399 -21.30 -4.51 -17.86
N ALA A 400 -22.51 -3.95 -17.95
CA ALA A 400 -22.99 -2.85 -17.12
C ALA A 400 -23.14 -3.25 -15.64
N ARG A 401 -23.51 -2.30 -14.79
CA ARG A 401 -23.59 -2.50 -13.33
C ARG A 401 -24.64 -3.53 -12.91
N ASP A 402 -25.73 -3.63 -13.65
CA ASP A 402 -26.88 -4.52 -13.41
C ASP A 402 -26.70 -5.92 -14.00
N GLU A 403 -25.57 -6.18 -14.67
CA GLU A 403 -25.33 -7.48 -15.28
C GLU A 403 -24.92 -8.54 -14.22
N PRO A 404 -25.48 -9.76 -14.28
CA PRO A 404 -25.19 -10.87 -13.35
C PRO A 404 -23.83 -11.53 -13.68
N ILE A 405 -22.74 -10.80 -13.51
CA ILE A 405 -21.39 -11.22 -13.91
C ILE A 405 -20.37 -10.91 -12.81
N VAL A 406 -19.31 -11.72 -12.74
CA VAL A 406 -18.12 -11.45 -11.95
C VAL A 406 -16.99 -11.11 -12.90
N LEU A 407 -16.34 -9.97 -12.66
CA LEU A 407 -15.21 -9.47 -13.43
C LEU A 407 -14.02 -9.23 -12.51
N LEU A 408 -12.85 -9.73 -12.90
CA LEU A 408 -11.58 -9.39 -12.27
C LEU A 408 -10.69 -8.66 -13.25
N ILE A 409 -10.12 -7.53 -12.82
CA ILE A 409 -9.12 -6.77 -13.54
C ILE A 409 -8.01 -6.42 -12.55
N HIS A 410 -6.84 -7.02 -12.74
CA HIS A 410 -5.69 -6.81 -11.87
C HIS A 410 -4.48 -6.36 -12.68
N MET A 411 -3.72 -5.42 -12.10
CA MET A 411 -2.45 -4.97 -12.64
C MET A 411 -1.34 -5.14 -11.59
N ALA A 412 -0.26 -5.85 -11.92
CA ALA A 412 1.01 -5.77 -11.21
C ALA A 412 2.01 -4.94 -12.02
N CYS A 413 2.63 -3.95 -11.39
CA CYS A 413 3.63 -3.10 -12.01
C CYS A 413 4.63 -2.63 -10.96
N ALA A 414 5.91 -2.61 -11.33
CA ALA A 414 6.98 -2.19 -10.43
C ALA A 414 6.90 -0.70 -10.05
N ARG A 415 6.28 0.13 -10.91
CA ARG A 415 6.04 1.54 -10.65
C ARG A 415 4.63 1.90 -11.07
N VAL A 416 3.82 2.33 -10.12
CA VAL A 416 2.47 2.82 -10.37
C VAL A 416 2.37 4.26 -9.90
N SER A 417 1.94 5.13 -10.81
CA SER A 417 1.59 6.51 -10.50
C SER A 417 0.09 6.59 -10.23
N TYR A 418 -0.31 7.43 -9.27
CA TYR A 418 -1.71 7.66 -8.93
C TYR A 418 -2.01 9.16 -8.97
N THR A 419 -3.27 9.51 -9.24
CA THR A 419 -3.74 10.91 -9.26
C THR A 419 -3.75 11.58 -7.89
N ASP A 420 -3.85 10.78 -6.82
CA ASP A 420 -4.06 11.25 -5.45
C ASP A 420 -3.54 10.26 -4.40
N ARG A 421 -3.54 10.67 -3.13
CA ARG A 421 -3.05 9.87 -1.99
C ARG A 421 -3.92 8.66 -1.66
N GLY A 422 -5.22 8.75 -1.91
CA GLY A 422 -6.18 7.64 -1.75
C GLY A 422 -6.10 6.61 -2.87
N LYS A 423 -5.17 6.80 -3.82
CA LYS A 423 -4.93 5.92 -4.98
C LYS A 423 -6.20 5.72 -5.81
N SER A 424 -7.02 6.77 -5.93
CA SER A 424 -8.35 6.66 -6.52
C SER A 424 -8.33 6.44 -8.04
N ALA A 425 -7.26 6.85 -8.73
CA ALA A 425 -7.01 6.50 -10.13
C ALA A 425 -5.53 6.24 -10.41
N VAL A 426 -5.25 5.17 -11.16
CA VAL A 426 -3.94 4.85 -11.74
C VAL A 426 -3.71 5.76 -12.94
N LEU A 427 -2.53 6.37 -13.00
CA LEU A 427 -2.02 7.05 -14.18
C LEU A 427 -1.23 6.03 -15.00
N MET A 428 -1.80 5.60 -16.13
CA MET A 428 -1.10 4.77 -17.10
C MET A 428 -0.37 5.69 -18.10
N GLU A 429 0.96 5.66 -18.08
CA GLU A 429 1.75 6.20 -19.19
C GLU A 429 1.58 5.26 -20.39
N GLY A 430 1.19 5.84 -21.54
CA GLY A 430 0.60 5.19 -22.72
C GLY A 430 1.21 3.89 -23.23
#